data_AF-A0A493U1I7-F1
#
_entry.id   AF-A0A493U1I7-F1
#
_cell.length_a   1.000
_cell.length_b   1.000
_cell.length_c   1.000
_cell.angle_alpha   90.00
_cell.angle_beta   90.00
_cell.angle_gamma   90.00
#
_symmetry.space_group_name_H-M   'P 1'
#
loop_
_entity.id
_entity.type
_entity.pdbx_description
1 polymer ?
#
loop_
_entity_poly.entity_id
_entity_poly.type
_entity_poly.pdbx_seq_one_letter_code
_entity_poly.pdbx_strand_id
1 'polypeptide(L)'
;MHPVASFPSSCQVFAFLGFLASAMWINAAATELVNILRTLGIIFQLSNTVLGLTLLAWGNSIGDTFSDLTMARQGYPRMAFSACFGGIIFNILVGVGLGCLLQMTSSQLVVKLEPDSLLVWILAGALGLSLVFSFVAVPAQCFQLGKAYGVCLILYYLAFLCVALLTEFRVIRLATA
;
A
#
# COMPACT_ATOMS: atom_id res chain seq x y z
N MET A 1 12.08 -21.22 -37.74
CA MET A 1 10.98 -20.25 -37.54
C MET A 1 9.77 -21.04 -37.10
N HIS A 2 9.47 -21.04 -35.79
CA HIS A 2 8.27 -21.72 -35.27
C HIS A 2 7.01 -20.95 -35.69
N PRO A 3 5.94 -21.62 -36.13
CA PRO A 3 4.71 -20.94 -36.53
C PRO A 3 4.04 -20.34 -35.28
N VAL A 4 3.70 -19.06 -35.36
CA VAL A 4 2.86 -18.38 -34.38
C VAL A 4 1.46 -18.99 -34.45
N ALA A 5 1.05 -19.69 -33.40
CA ALA A 5 -0.29 -20.24 -33.30
C ALA A 5 -1.30 -19.08 -33.34
N SER A 6 -2.13 -19.03 -34.38
CA SER A 6 -3.26 -18.12 -34.46
C SER A 6 -4.29 -18.52 -33.40
N PHE A 7 -4.36 -17.76 -32.30
CA PHE A 7 -5.34 -17.98 -31.24
C PHE A 7 -6.77 -17.83 -31.82
N PRO A 8 -7.69 -18.77 -31.53
CA PRO A 8 -9.08 -18.66 -31.97
C PRO A 8 -9.74 -17.43 -31.31
N SER A 9 -10.43 -16.61 -32.09
CA SER A 9 -11.08 -15.36 -31.66
C SER A 9 -12.03 -15.53 -30.47
N SER A 10 -12.65 -16.69 -30.31
CA SER A 10 -13.51 -17.04 -29.17
C SER A 10 -12.74 -17.08 -27.83
N CYS A 11 -11.45 -17.44 -27.84
CA CYS A 11 -10.62 -17.49 -26.63
C CYS A 11 -10.31 -16.09 -26.10
N GLN A 12 -10.11 -15.13 -26.99
CA GLN A 12 -9.86 -13.73 -26.60
C GLN A 12 -11.11 -13.10 -25.97
N VAL A 13 -12.29 -13.32 -26.55
CA VAL A 13 -13.55 -12.83 -25.97
C VAL A 13 -13.80 -13.44 -24.59
N PHE A 14 -13.56 -14.74 -24.41
CA PHE A 14 -13.69 -15.39 -23.11
C PHE A 14 -12.68 -14.84 -22.08
N ALA A 15 -11.44 -14.56 -22.50
CA ALA A 15 -10.45 -13.93 -21.64
C ALA A 15 -10.86 -12.52 -21.19
N PHE A 16 -11.40 -11.70 -22.10
CA PHE A 16 -11.92 -10.36 -21.76
C PHE A 16 -13.12 -10.43 -20.80
N LEU A 17 -14.05 -11.37 -21.03
CA LEU A 17 -15.19 -11.59 -20.13
C LEU A 17 -14.73 -12.06 -18.74
N GLY A 18 -13.78 -12.99 -18.67
CA GLY A 18 -13.20 -13.46 -17.42
C GLY A 18 -12.46 -12.35 -16.65
N PHE A 19 -11.76 -11.47 -17.36
CA PHE A 19 -11.13 -10.28 -16.78
C PHE A 19 -12.17 -9.33 -16.20
N LEU A 20 -13.22 -8.99 -16.96
CA LEU A 20 -14.30 -8.11 -16.46
C LEU A 20 -15.01 -8.72 -15.25
N ALA A 21 -15.34 -10.01 -15.29
CA ALA A 21 -15.98 -10.71 -14.18
C ALA A 21 -15.11 -10.66 -12.91
N SER A 22 -13.80 -10.89 -13.05
CA SER A 22 -12.84 -10.79 -11.95
C SER A 22 -12.75 -9.36 -11.41
N ALA A 23 -12.70 -8.36 -12.28
CA ALA A 23 -12.67 -6.95 -11.88
C ALA A 23 -13.94 -6.55 -11.10
N MET A 24 -15.11 -6.98 -11.56
CA MET A 24 -16.37 -6.76 -10.84
C MET A 24 -16.37 -7.45 -9.47
N TRP A 25 -15.87 -8.68 -9.38
CA TRP A 25 -15.77 -9.41 -8.10
C TRP A 25 -14.81 -8.73 -7.13
N ILE A 26 -13.65 -8.28 -7.60
CA ILE A 26 -12.68 -7.52 -6.81
C ILE A 26 -13.32 -6.23 -6.29
N ASN A 27 -14.05 -5.50 -7.14
CA ASN A 27 -14.72 -4.27 -6.73
C ASN A 27 -15.82 -4.52 -5.68
N ALA A 28 -16.61 -5.58 -5.84
CA ALA A 28 -17.63 -5.96 -4.86
C ALA A 28 -16.99 -6.33 -3.52
N ALA A 29 -15.95 -7.17 -3.54
CA ALA A 29 -15.21 -7.57 -2.33
C ALA A 29 -14.54 -6.37 -1.64
N ALA A 30 -13.94 -5.45 -2.40
CA ALA A 30 -13.33 -4.23 -1.87
C ALA A 30 -14.37 -3.33 -1.19
N THR A 31 -15.57 -3.21 -1.77
CA THR A 31 -16.67 -2.43 -1.20
C THR A 31 -17.12 -3.01 0.15
N GLU A 32 -17.36 -4.32 0.21
CA GLU A 32 -17.73 -5.00 1.45
C GLU A 32 -16.63 -4.89 2.52
N LEU A 33 -15.36 -5.01 2.12
CA LEU A 33 -14.23 -4.85 3.03
C LEU A 33 -14.19 -3.44 3.65
N VAL A 34 -14.38 -2.39 2.85
CA VAL A 34 -14.45 -1.00 3.35
C VAL A 34 -15.65 -0.80 4.29
N ASN A 35 -16.80 -1.41 3.99
CA ASN A 35 -17.97 -1.37 4.86
C ASN A 35 -17.68 -2.02 6.22
N ILE A 36 -17.08 -3.21 6.23
CA ILE A 36 -16.68 -3.91 7.45
C ILE A 36 -15.70 -3.06 8.26
N LEU A 37 -14.70 -2.45 7.61
CA LEU A 37 -13.74 -1.59 8.29
C LEU A 37 -14.40 -0.38 8.91
N ARG A 38 -15.36 0.25 8.24
CA ARG A 38 -16.13 1.36 8.82
C ARG A 38 -16.89 0.90 10.06
N THR A 39 -17.52 -0.27 10.03
CA THR A 39 -18.20 -0.86 11.20
C THR A 39 -17.22 -1.14 12.33
N LEU A 40 -16.04 -1.70 12.05
CA LEU A 40 -14.99 -1.92 13.03
C LEU A 40 -14.47 -0.59 13.63
N GLY A 41 -14.36 0.47 12.84
CA GLY A 41 -14.01 1.81 13.32
C GLY A 41 -14.97 2.35 14.36
N ILE A 42 -16.28 2.13 14.15
CA ILE A 42 -17.31 2.51 15.11
C ILE A 42 -17.21 1.68 16.39
N ILE A 43 -16.99 0.36 16.28
CA ILE A 43 -16.90 -0.56 17.44
C ILE A 43 -15.65 -0.28 18.28
N PHE A 44 -14.49 -0.10 17.64
CA PHE A 44 -13.21 0.10 18.32
C PHE A 44 -12.90 1.58 18.61
N GLN A 45 -13.78 2.52 18.26
CA GLN A 45 -13.56 3.96 18.37
C GLN A 45 -12.27 4.42 17.65
N LEU A 46 -11.95 3.78 16.52
CA LEU A 46 -10.78 4.09 15.68
C LEU A 46 -11.22 4.89 14.46
N SER A 47 -10.40 5.86 14.03
CA SER A 47 -10.62 6.57 12.77
C SER A 47 -10.51 5.63 11.57
N ASN A 48 -11.37 5.86 10.59
CA ASN A 48 -11.32 5.18 9.29
C ASN A 48 -9.94 5.31 8.63
N THR A 49 -9.22 6.41 8.88
CA THR A 49 -7.87 6.65 8.35
C THR A 49 -6.85 5.66 8.91
N VAL A 50 -6.90 5.35 10.21
CA VAL A 50 -5.94 4.42 10.83
C VAL A 50 -6.26 2.98 10.43
N LEU A 51 -7.54 2.62 10.34
CA LEU A 51 -7.94 1.30 9.83
C LEU A 51 -7.53 1.11 8.37
N GLY A 52 -7.62 2.17 7.55
CA GLY A 52 -7.09 2.14 6.19
C GLY A 52 -5.56 2.03 6.14
N LEU A 53 -4.86 2.77 6.99
CA LEU A 53 -3.39 2.74 7.02
C LEU A 53 -2.82 1.46 7.64
N THR A 54 -3.60 0.73 8.45
CA THR A 54 -3.16 -0.52 9.10
C THR A 54 -3.75 -1.72 8.39
N LEU A 55 -5.03 -2.03 8.60
CA LEU A 55 -5.66 -3.26 8.10
C LEU A 55 -5.73 -3.32 6.57
N LEU A 56 -6.14 -2.25 5.89
CA LEU A 56 -6.17 -2.26 4.42
C LEU A 56 -4.75 -2.30 3.84
N ALA A 57 -3.85 -1.48 4.35
CA ALA A 57 -2.46 -1.47 3.89
C ALA A 57 -1.75 -2.81 4.13
N TRP A 58 -1.91 -3.41 5.32
CA TRP A 58 -1.41 -4.75 5.64
C TRP A 58 -2.01 -5.80 4.71
N GLY A 59 -3.33 -5.77 4.51
CA GLY A 59 -4.03 -6.71 3.65
C GLY A 59 -3.50 -6.66 2.21
N ASN A 60 -3.17 -5.48 1.71
CA ASN A 60 -2.58 -5.32 0.38
C ASN A 60 -1.14 -5.85 0.31
N SER A 61 -0.30 -5.56 1.31
CA SER A 61 1.14 -5.86 1.23
C SER A 61 1.57 -7.20 1.85
N ILE A 62 0.69 -7.93 2.52
CA ILE A 62 1.03 -9.23 3.13
C ILE A 62 1.38 -10.28 2.06
N GLY A 63 0.63 -10.32 0.96
CA GLY A 63 0.88 -11.24 -0.17
C GLY A 63 2.20 -10.94 -0.87
N ASP A 64 2.49 -9.66 -1.06
CA ASP A 64 3.77 -9.20 -1.62
C ASP A 64 4.92 -9.62 -0.71
N THR A 65 4.77 -9.42 0.61
CA THR A 65 5.79 -9.79 1.60
C THR A 65 6.10 -11.29 1.58
N PHE A 66 5.08 -12.16 1.48
CA PHE A 66 5.30 -13.60 1.38
C PHE A 66 5.98 -14.00 0.06
N SER A 67 5.63 -13.33 -1.04
CA SER A 67 6.21 -13.57 -2.36
C SER A 67 7.68 -13.15 -2.40
N ASP A 68 7.99 -11.95 -1.90
CA ASP A 68 9.35 -11.42 -1.81
C ASP A 68 10.23 -12.25 -0.86
N LEU A 69 9.68 -12.69 0.27
CA LEU A 69 10.38 -13.59 1.20
C LEU A 69 10.71 -14.93 0.52
N THR A 70 9.79 -15.45 -0.28
CA THR A 70 9.99 -16.70 -1.01
C THR A 70 11.08 -16.55 -2.07
N MET A 71 11.06 -15.47 -2.86
CA MET A 71 12.10 -15.16 -3.85
C MET A 71 13.47 -14.93 -3.21
N ALA A 72 13.52 -14.25 -2.06
CA ALA A 72 14.75 -14.06 -1.30
C ALA A 72 15.32 -15.39 -0.80
N ARG A 73 14.46 -16.31 -0.31
CA ARG A 73 14.87 -17.67 0.10
C ARG A 73 15.35 -18.54 -1.06
N GLN A 74 14.84 -18.31 -2.26
CA GLN A 74 15.28 -18.98 -3.49
C GLN A 74 16.62 -18.45 -4.03
N GLY A 75 17.26 -17.50 -3.35
CA GLY A 75 18.55 -16.95 -3.75
C GLY A 75 18.48 -15.75 -4.68
N TYR A 76 17.29 -15.14 -4.86
CA TYR A 76 17.08 -13.95 -5.69
C TYR A 76 16.73 -12.69 -4.88
N PRO A 77 17.54 -12.28 -3.87
CA PRO A 77 17.22 -11.13 -3.02
C PRO A 77 17.19 -9.80 -3.78
N ARG A 78 17.99 -9.66 -4.86
CA ARG A 78 17.98 -8.47 -5.71
C ARG A 78 16.67 -8.30 -6.47
N MET A 79 16.06 -9.42 -6.88
CA MET A 79 14.78 -9.43 -7.58
C MET A 79 13.64 -9.08 -6.62
N ALA A 80 13.61 -9.70 -5.44
CA ALA A 80 12.66 -9.37 -4.38
C ALA A 80 12.73 -7.89 -3.98
N PHE A 81 13.93 -7.33 -3.85
CA PHE A 81 14.11 -5.90 -3.57
C PHE A 81 13.51 -5.02 -4.67
N SER A 82 13.79 -5.33 -5.95
CA SER A 82 13.23 -4.56 -7.07
C SER A 82 11.71 -4.68 -7.18
N ALA A 83 11.13 -5.84 -6.85
CA ALA A 83 9.70 -6.08 -6.88
C ALA A 83 8.97 -5.25 -5.80
N CYS A 84 9.49 -5.27 -4.57
CA CYS A 84 8.97 -4.48 -3.45
C CYS A 84 8.94 -2.97 -3.77
N PHE A 85 10.07 -2.40 -4.21
CA PHE A 85 10.13 -0.97 -4.54
C PHE A 85 9.32 -0.62 -5.80
N GLY A 86 9.34 -1.50 -6.81
CA GLY A 86 8.55 -1.34 -8.02
C GLY A 86 7.05 -1.29 -7.73
N GLY A 87 6.56 -2.16 -6.84
CA GLY A 87 5.16 -2.20 -6.42
C GLY A 87 4.71 -0.90 -5.74
N ILE A 88 5.53 -0.35 -4.83
CA ILE A 88 5.23 0.92 -4.14
C ILE A 88 5.16 2.08 -5.15
N ILE A 89 6.17 2.20 -6.04
CA ILE A 89 6.22 3.26 -7.05
C ILE A 89 5.02 3.15 -8.00
N PHE A 90 4.69 1.93 -8.44
CA PHE A 90 3.54 1.67 -9.31
C PHE A 90 2.22 2.05 -8.62
N ASN A 91 2.01 1.67 -7.36
CA ASN A 91 0.80 2.01 -6.62
C ASN A 91 0.63 3.53 -6.45
N ILE A 92 1.72 4.27 -6.21
CA ILE A 92 1.66 5.73 -6.14
C ILE A 92 1.37 6.35 -7.51
N LEU A 93 2.13 6.00 -8.55
CA LEU A 93 1.95 6.61 -9.88
C LEU A 93 0.60 6.27 -10.49
N VAL A 94 0.23 5.00 -10.48
CA VAL A 94 -0.97 4.51 -11.16
C VAL A 94 -2.18 4.63 -10.25
N GLY A 95 -2.09 4.17 -9.00
CA GLY A 95 -3.21 4.23 -8.05
C GLY A 95 -3.61 5.67 -7.71
N VAL A 96 -2.67 6.45 -7.16
CA VAL A 96 -2.95 7.86 -6.79
C VAL A 96 -3.09 8.73 -8.04
N GLY A 97 -2.18 8.58 -9.02
CA GLY A 97 -2.21 9.40 -10.24
C GLY A 97 -3.47 9.22 -11.09
N LEU A 98 -3.90 7.99 -11.38
CA LEU A 98 -5.17 7.76 -12.08
C LEU A 98 -6.37 8.14 -11.21
N GLY A 99 -6.31 7.88 -9.89
CA GLY A 99 -7.38 8.28 -8.97
C GLY A 99 -7.64 9.78 -9.01
N CYS A 100 -6.58 10.59 -9.02
CA CYS A 100 -6.66 12.05 -9.19
C CYS A 100 -7.20 12.45 -10.57
N LEU A 101 -6.75 11.80 -11.64
CA LEU A 101 -7.20 12.10 -13.01
C LEU A 101 -8.69 11.79 -13.22
N LEU A 102 -9.16 10.66 -12.68
CA LEU A 102 -10.57 10.27 -12.72
C LEU A 102 -11.43 11.25 -11.91
N GLN A 103 -10.96 11.67 -10.72
CA GLN A 103 -11.64 12.69 -9.93
C GLN A 103 -11.75 14.03 -10.67
N MET A 104 -10.66 14.45 -11.33
CA MET A 104 -10.64 15.69 -12.12
C MET A 104 -11.62 15.66 -13.30
N THR A 105 -11.90 14.46 -13.84
CA THR A 105 -12.85 14.26 -14.93
C THR A 105 -14.31 14.22 -14.44
N SER A 106 -14.56 13.74 -13.22
CA SER A 106 -15.91 13.56 -12.67
C SER A 106 -16.47 14.75 -11.87
N SER A 107 -15.67 15.69 -11.35
CA SER A 107 -16.19 16.84 -10.58
C SER A 107 -15.24 18.05 -10.57
N GLN A 108 -15.83 19.25 -10.62
CA GLN A 108 -15.20 20.58 -10.64
C GLN A 108 -13.95 20.69 -9.75
N LEU A 109 -12.79 20.86 -10.40
CA LEU A 109 -11.61 21.70 -10.10
C LEU A 109 -11.31 22.17 -8.66
N VAL A 110 -11.67 21.46 -7.60
CA VAL A 110 -11.03 21.59 -6.28
C VAL A 110 -11.23 20.28 -5.55
N VAL A 111 -10.27 19.36 -5.69
CA VAL A 111 -10.05 18.36 -4.64
C VAL A 111 -9.57 19.16 -3.44
N LYS A 112 -10.49 19.59 -2.58
CA LYS A 112 -10.11 19.94 -1.22
C LYS A 112 -9.64 18.63 -0.61
N LEU A 113 -8.32 18.40 -0.65
CA LEU A 113 -7.69 17.62 0.40
C LEU A 113 -7.96 18.43 1.66
N GLU A 114 -9.12 18.24 2.29
CA GLU A 114 -9.41 18.80 3.60
C GLU A 114 -8.34 18.19 4.52
N PRO A 115 -7.30 18.96 4.89
CA PRO A 115 -6.21 18.47 5.70
C PRO A 115 -6.65 18.57 7.16
N ASP A 116 -7.85 18.11 7.48
CA ASP A 116 -8.48 18.33 8.79
C ASP A 116 -7.95 17.39 9.87
N SER A 117 -6.85 16.69 9.59
CA SER A 117 -6.25 15.80 10.57
C SER A 117 -4.74 15.97 10.55
N LEU A 118 -4.22 16.56 11.63
CA LEU A 118 -2.81 16.55 12.03
C LEU A 118 -2.18 15.14 11.87
N LEU A 119 -3.00 14.10 12.05
CA LEU A 119 -2.69 12.70 11.73
C LEU A 119 -2.25 12.47 10.28
N VAL A 120 -2.91 13.03 9.28
CA VAL A 120 -2.54 12.87 7.87
C VAL A 120 -1.18 13.50 7.59
N TRP A 121 -0.90 14.66 8.19
CA TRP A 121 0.42 15.30 8.09
C TRP A 121 1.52 14.55 8.84
N ILE A 122 1.23 14.01 10.03
CA ILE A 122 2.17 13.17 10.79
C ILE A 122 2.43 11.86 10.05
N LEU A 123 1.41 11.24 9.47
CA LEU A 123 1.51 10.01 8.70
C LEU A 123 2.26 10.23 7.39
N ALA A 124 1.94 11.30 6.66
CA ALA A 124 2.67 11.69 5.45
C ALA A 124 4.14 12.05 5.76
N GLY A 125 4.38 12.77 6.87
CA GLY A 125 5.71 13.13 7.33
C GLY A 125 6.53 11.93 7.79
N ALA A 126 5.93 11.00 8.54
CA ALA A 126 6.58 9.76 8.98
C ALA A 126 6.82 8.79 7.81
N LEU A 127 5.87 8.66 6.90
CA LEU A 127 6.03 7.88 5.68
C LEU A 127 7.15 8.48 4.81
N GLY A 128 7.13 9.80 4.59
CA GLY A 128 8.16 10.53 3.86
C GLY A 128 9.54 10.39 4.51
N LEU A 129 9.63 10.52 5.83
CA LEU A 129 10.87 10.33 6.57
C LEU A 129 11.37 8.89 6.48
N SER A 130 10.49 7.90 6.57
CA SER A 130 10.84 6.48 6.43
C SER A 130 11.35 6.14 5.01
N LEU A 131 10.77 6.76 3.99
CA LEU A 131 11.22 6.64 2.60
C LEU A 131 12.58 7.29 2.41
N VAL A 132 12.78 8.51 2.91
CA VAL A 132 14.06 9.23 2.80
C VAL A 132 15.15 8.49 3.57
N PHE A 133 14.86 8.02 4.78
CA PHE A 133 15.79 7.24 5.59
C PHE A 133 16.17 5.92 4.90
N SER A 134 15.19 5.22 4.32
CA SER A 134 15.46 4.01 3.53
C SER A 134 16.24 4.31 2.25
N PHE A 135 15.95 5.41 1.57
CA PHE A 135 16.63 5.82 0.34
C PHE A 135 18.08 6.25 0.59
N VAL A 136 18.43 6.70 1.80
CA VAL A 136 19.80 6.99 2.21
C VAL A 136 20.51 5.75 2.78
N ALA A 137 19.82 4.95 3.59
CA ALA A 137 20.40 3.76 4.22
C ALA A 137 20.73 2.63 3.22
N VAL A 138 19.88 2.43 2.21
CA VAL A 138 20.06 1.40 1.16
C VAL A 138 21.34 1.60 0.33
N PRO A 139 21.63 2.78 -0.24
CA PRO A 139 22.90 3.02 -0.94
C PRO A 139 24.10 3.12 0.01
N ALA A 140 23.91 3.62 1.24
CA ALA A 140 25.00 3.70 2.23
C ALA A 140 25.52 2.32 2.69
N GLN A 141 24.72 1.25 2.56
CA GLN A 141 25.09 -0.11 2.95
C GLN A 141 25.58 -1.01 1.79
N CYS A 142 25.85 -0.43 0.62
CA CYS A 142 26.55 -1.11 -0.47
C CYS A 142 25.97 -2.50 -0.84
N PHE A 143 24.64 -2.67 -0.78
CA PHE A 143 23.94 -3.91 -1.18
C PHE A 143 24.36 -5.21 -0.46
N GLN A 144 25.03 -5.13 0.70
CA GLN A 144 25.26 -6.30 1.56
C GLN A 144 24.23 -6.32 2.69
N LEU A 145 23.03 -6.83 2.38
CA LEU A 145 21.96 -7.00 3.36
C LEU A 145 22.33 -8.08 4.39
N GLY A 146 23.07 -7.67 5.43
CA GLY A 146 23.25 -8.47 6.62
C GLY A 146 21.93 -8.66 7.37
N LYS A 147 21.79 -9.79 8.09
CA LYS A 147 20.60 -10.09 8.91
C LYS A 147 20.26 -8.97 9.90
N ALA A 148 21.26 -8.21 10.36
CA ALA A 148 21.09 -7.07 11.25
C ALA A 148 20.26 -5.93 10.64
N TYR A 149 20.40 -5.66 9.34
CA TYR A 149 19.64 -4.58 8.68
C TYR A 149 18.15 -4.89 8.61
N GLY A 150 17.79 -6.14 8.26
CA GLY A 150 16.40 -6.59 8.27
C GLY A 150 15.75 -6.50 9.64
N VAL A 151 16.48 -6.82 10.71
CA VAL A 151 15.99 -6.67 12.09
C VAL A 151 15.78 -5.20 12.45
N CYS A 152 16.70 -4.30 12.08
CA CYS A 152 16.53 -2.86 12.31
C CYS A 152 15.29 -2.29 11.58
N LEU A 153 15.04 -2.71 10.34
CA LEU A 153 13.85 -2.31 9.57
C LEU A 153 12.55 -2.77 10.22
N ILE A 154 12.49 -4.03 10.70
CA ILE A 154 11.32 -4.55 11.42
C ILE A 154 11.09 -3.78 12.72
N LEU A 155 12.15 -3.50 13.48
CA LEU A 155 12.05 -2.72 14.73
C LEU A 155 11.55 -1.29 14.46
N TYR A 156 12.06 -0.63 13.41
CA TYR A 156 11.59 0.69 13.00
C TYR A 156 10.11 0.65 12.60
N TYR A 157 9.70 -0.37 11.83
CA TYR A 157 8.31 -0.56 11.43
C TYR A 157 7.38 -0.77 12.63
N LEU A 158 7.77 -1.61 13.59
CA LEU A 158 7.01 -1.84 14.82
C LEU A 158 6.93 -0.57 15.67
N ALA A 159 8.01 0.19 15.79
CA ALA A 159 8.01 1.48 16.50
C ALA A 159 7.05 2.47 15.83
N PHE A 160 7.07 2.59 14.50
CA PHE A 160 6.13 3.42 13.75
C PHE A 160 4.68 2.98 13.95
N LEU A 161 4.40 1.68 13.85
CA LEU A 161 3.06 1.13 14.06
C LEU A 161 2.57 1.41 15.49
N CYS A 162 3.41 1.24 16.49
CA CYS A 162 3.11 1.58 17.88
C CYS A 162 2.81 3.07 18.04
N VAL A 163 3.63 3.97 17.47
CA VAL A 163 3.40 5.42 17.53
C VAL A 163 2.10 5.81 16.84
N ALA A 164 1.79 5.23 15.67
CA ALA A 164 0.54 5.47 14.95
C ALA A 164 -0.68 5.04 15.77
N LEU A 165 -0.63 3.84 16.39
CA LEU A 165 -1.69 3.36 17.28
C LEU A 165 -1.80 4.22 18.55
N LEU A 166 -0.69 4.57 19.19
CA LEU A 166 -0.66 5.42 20.40
C LEU A 166 -1.21 6.83 20.16
N THR A 167 -0.94 7.39 18.99
CA THR A 167 -1.49 8.69 18.55
C THR A 167 -3.01 8.62 18.41
N GLU A 168 -3.52 7.51 17.88
CA GLU A 168 -4.95 7.27 17.66
C GLU A 168 -5.72 6.94 18.95
N PHE A 169 -5.13 6.13 19.86
CA PHE A 169 -5.69 5.81 21.17
C PHE A 169 -5.77 7.01 22.13
N ARG A 170 -5.55 8.24 21.64
CA ARG A 170 -5.77 9.50 22.35
C ARG A 170 -4.98 9.68 23.65
N VAL A 171 -3.80 9.04 23.77
CA VAL A 171 -2.88 9.30 24.88
C VAL A 171 -2.21 10.69 24.76
N ILE A 172 -2.08 11.22 23.54
CA ILE A 172 -1.60 12.59 23.32
C ILE A 172 -2.82 13.51 23.11
N ARG A 173 -3.41 14.00 24.20
CA ARG A 173 -4.13 15.27 24.13
C ARG A 173 -3.09 16.37 23.91
N LEU A 174 -2.81 16.72 22.65
CA LEU A 174 -2.46 18.11 22.39
C LEU A 174 -3.78 18.86 22.37
N ALA A 175 -4.10 19.43 23.54
CA ALA A 175 -5.15 20.42 23.69
C ALA A 175 -4.98 21.44 22.57
N THR A 176 -5.90 21.43 21.62
CA THR A 176 -6.15 22.57 20.75
C THR A 176 -6.63 23.69 21.67
N ALA A 177 -5.71 24.61 21.97
CA ALA A 177 -6.06 26.00 22.21
C ALA A 177 -6.47 26.64 20.87
#